data_AF-A0A397E0X6-F1
#
_entry.id   AF-A0A397E0X6-F1
#
_cell.length_a   1.000
_cell.length_b   1.000
_cell.length_c   1.000
_cell.angle_alpha   90.00
_cell.angle_beta   90.00
_cell.angle_gamma   90.00
#
_symmetry.space_group_name_H-M   'P 1'
#
loop_
_entity.id
_entity.type
_entity.pdbx_description
1 polymer ?
#
loop_
_entity_poly.entity_id
_entity_poly.type
_entity_poly.pdbx_seq_one_letter_code
_entity_poly.pdbx_strand_id
1 'polypeptide(L)'
;MSATLRVEDFTENKTLFPSPPPVIKVEARQYPVTVHFNKHTEMNDYVQAAYQKVVKIHRKLPEGAILVFLTGQREILQLVRQLRRNLGSGKKKNKAPATNSRNRVQDEAWYIREHDDDDDQADLDDADVYGEETGDDSGDDSGDEEGEEEGEDLFPYHRLVIVATNVAETSLTLPGVRYVVDAGRTKERVRPP
;
A
#
# COMPACT_ATOMS: atom_id res chain seq x y z
N MET A 1 -22.53 18.84 0.05
CA MET A 1 -22.48 17.69 0.98
C MET A 1 -21.03 17.47 1.38
N SER A 2 -20.76 17.13 2.64
CA SER A 2 -19.40 16.81 3.10
C SER A 2 -19.44 15.82 4.26
N ALA A 3 -18.39 15.02 4.42
CA ALA A 3 -18.27 13.97 5.43
C ALA A 3 -17.55 14.43 6.72
N THR A 4 -16.65 15.43 6.63
CA THR A 4 -15.73 15.81 7.73
C THR A 4 -15.69 17.32 8.00
N LEU A 5 -16.58 18.08 7.37
CA LEU A 5 -16.53 19.54 7.37
C LEU A 5 -17.06 20.13 8.68
N ARG A 6 -16.38 21.17 9.18
CA ARG A 6 -16.83 21.94 10.34
C ARG A 6 -18.00 22.82 9.91
N VAL A 7 -19.19 22.51 10.41
CA VAL A 7 -20.44 23.18 10.01
C VAL A 7 -20.36 24.70 10.21
N GLU A 8 -19.71 25.15 11.30
CA GLU A 8 -19.50 26.54 11.68
C GLU A 8 -18.83 27.37 10.58
N ASP A 9 -17.85 26.79 9.87
CA ASP A 9 -17.10 27.46 8.80
C ASP A 9 -18.02 27.92 7.65
N PHE A 10 -19.21 27.33 7.52
CA PHE A 10 -20.19 27.63 6.46
C PHE A 10 -21.43 28.36 6.99
N THR A 11 -21.82 28.10 8.24
CA THR A 11 -23.01 28.76 8.82
C THR A 11 -22.71 30.14 9.38
N GLU A 12 -21.49 30.37 9.89
CA GLU A 12 -21.10 31.63 10.54
C GLU A 12 -20.31 32.57 9.61
N ASN A 13 -19.77 32.04 8.51
CA ASN A 13 -18.95 32.80 7.59
C ASN A 13 -19.79 33.69 6.65
N LYS A 14 -19.95 34.95 7.06
CA LYS A 14 -20.67 35.99 6.29
C LYS A 14 -20.04 36.33 4.95
N THR A 15 -18.77 36.00 4.72
CA THR A 15 -18.11 36.21 3.42
C THR A 15 -18.54 35.17 2.39
N LEU A 16 -18.84 33.94 2.83
CA LEU A 16 -19.30 32.87 1.96
C LEU A 16 -20.82 32.94 1.75
N PHE A 17 -21.58 33.22 2.81
CA PHE A 17 -23.04 33.28 2.77
C PHE A 17 -23.58 34.49 3.56
N PRO A 18 -24.31 35.42 2.92
CA PRO A 18 -24.90 36.57 3.61
C PRO A 18 -25.88 36.21 4.73
N SER A 19 -26.56 35.07 4.59
CA SER A 19 -27.45 34.48 5.59
C SER A 19 -27.08 33.00 5.78
N PRO A 20 -27.16 32.43 7.00
CA PRO A 20 -26.77 31.05 7.25
C PRO A 20 -27.56 30.05 6.38
N PRO A 21 -26.88 29.15 5.63
CA PRO A 21 -27.56 28.13 4.84
C PRO A 21 -28.17 27.04 5.74
N PRO A 22 -29.27 26.38 5.32
CA PRO A 22 -29.87 25.26 6.06
C PRO A 22 -28.93 24.05 6.10
N VAL A 23 -28.87 23.39 7.26
CA VAL A 23 -28.00 22.23 7.49
C VAL A 23 -28.84 20.96 7.65
N ILE A 24 -28.54 19.96 6.83
CA ILE A 24 -29.13 18.62 6.94
C ILE A 24 -28.05 17.68 7.45
N LYS A 25 -28.25 17.11 8.64
CA LYS A 25 -27.36 16.11 9.23
C LYS A 25 -27.93 14.73 8.98
N VAL A 26 -27.19 13.90 8.25
CA VAL A 26 -27.51 12.49 8.04
C VAL A 26 -26.63 11.68 8.99
N GLU A 27 -27.24 10.88 9.85
CA GLU A 27 -26.50 9.98 10.73
C GLU A 27 -25.93 8.81 9.93
N ALA A 28 -24.61 8.62 10.02
CA ALA A 28 -23.92 7.49 9.43
C ALA A 28 -23.60 6.46 10.51
N ARG A 29 -23.71 5.17 10.17
CA ARG A 29 -23.23 4.09 11.04
C ARG A 29 -21.71 4.06 10.99
N GLN A 30 -21.07 4.45 12.07
CA GLN A 30 -19.63 4.29 12.24
C GLN A 30 -19.36 3.10 13.16
N TYR A 31 -18.36 2.29 12.80
CA TYR A 31 -17.81 1.30 13.70
C TYR A 31 -16.66 1.96 14.49
N PRO A 32 -16.44 1.59 15.76
CA PRO A 32 -15.32 2.12 16.52
C PRO A 32 -13.99 1.75 15.85
N VAL A 33 -13.15 2.75 15.59
CA VAL A 33 -11.81 2.59 15.00
C VAL A 33 -10.78 3.02 16.03
N THR A 34 -9.85 2.14 16.35
CA THR A 34 -8.71 2.46 17.22
C THR A 34 -7.58 3.07 16.40
N VAL A 35 -7.15 4.27 16.77
CA VAL A 35 -6.06 4.99 16.09
C VAL A 35 -4.74 4.74 16.82
N HIS A 36 -3.71 4.38 16.05
CA HIS A 36 -2.36 4.17 16.57
C HIS A 36 -1.38 5.09 15.84
N PHE A 37 -0.61 5.86 16.61
CA PHE A 37 0.43 6.74 16.08
C PHE A 37 1.80 6.11 16.29
N ASN A 38 2.71 6.30 15.33
CA ASN A 38 4.13 6.05 15.57
C ASN A 38 4.65 7.09 16.57
N LYS A 39 5.62 6.70 17.41
CA LYS A 39 6.28 7.64 18.35
C LYS A 39 7.09 8.71 17.63
N HIS A 40 7.65 8.37 16.47
CA HIS A 40 8.40 9.26 15.61
C HIS A 40 7.91 9.15 14.17
N THR A 41 7.89 10.27 13.45
CA THR A 41 7.44 10.33 12.07
C THR A 41 8.62 10.11 11.14
N GLU A 42 8.54 9.09 10.29
CA GLU A 42 9.58 8.81 9.29
C GLU A 42 9.53 9.86 8.17
N MET A 43 10.59 10.66 8.07
CA MET A 43 10.62 11.81 7.15
C MET A 43 11.20 11.49 5.77
N ASN A 44 12.13 10.53 5.70
CA ASN A 44 12.86 10.26 4.47
C ASN A 44 12.26 9.07 3.72
N ASP A 45 11.98 7.97 4.43
CA ASP A 45 11.47 6.73 3.83
C ASP A 45 10.15 6.27 4.46
N TYR A 46 9.11 7.08 4.29
CA TYR A 46 7.76 6.76 4.74
C TYR A 46 7.15 5.56 3.97
N VAL A 47 7.66 5.25 2.77
CA VAL A 47 7.20 4.10 1.98
C VAL A 47 7.66 2.80 2.64
N GLN A 48 8.91 2.74 3.09
CA GLN A 48 9.39 1.61 3.89
C GLN A 48 8.68 1.53 5.24
N ALA A 49 8.47 2.66 5.93
CA ALA A 49 7.69 2.66 7.17
C ALA A 49 6.28 2.05 6.99
N ALA A 50 5.62 2.37 5.87
CA ALA A 50 4.34 1.78 5.48
C ALA A 50 4.47 0.28 5.17
N TYR A 51 5.47 -0.13 4.40
CA TYR A 51 5.73 -1.56 4.11
C TYR A 51 5.88 -2.39 5.39
N GLN A 52 6.74 -1.96 6.32
CA GLN A 52 6.94 -2.65 7.59
C GLN A 52 5.63 -2.78 8.37
N LYS A 53 4.79 -1.73 8.34
CA LYS A 53 3.49 -1.76 9.01
C LYS A 53 2.55 -2.77 8.34
N VAL A 54 2.48 -2.77 7.01
CA VAL A 54 1.66 -3.72 6.23
C VAL A 54 2.06 -5.15 6.53
N VAL A 55 3.37 -5.46 6.48
CA VAL A 55 3.89 -6.81 6.80
C VAL A 55 3.54 -7.18 8.25
N LYS A 56 3.72 -6.28 9.20
CA LYS A 56 3.38 -6.53 10.61
C LYS A 56 1.88 -6.83 10.79
N ILE A 57 1.01 -6.04 10.14
CA ILE A 57 -0.45 -6.25 10.18
C ILE A 57 -0.80 -7.59 9.53
N HIS A 58 -0.23 -7.88 8.35
CA HIS A 58 -0.46 -9.10 7.60
C HIS A 58 -0.11 -10.36 8.41
N ARG A 59 1.01 -10.34 9.12
CA ARG A 59 1.51 -11.49 9.89
C ARG A 59 0.86 -11.66 11.27
N LYS A 60 0.51 -10.56 11.95
CA LYS A 60 0.17 -10.60 13.38
C LYS A 60 -1.29 -10.31 13.72
N LEU A 61 -2.04 -9.68 12.83
CA LEU A 61 -3.42 -9.26 13.11
C LEU A 61 -4.44 -10.17 12.42
N PRO A 62 -5.69 -10.26 12.94
CA PRO A 62 -6.77 -11.02 12.33
C PRO A 62 -7.07 -10.67 10.86
N GLU A 63 -7.95 -11.46 10.25
CA GLU A 63 -8.40 -11.22 8.87
C GLU A 63 -9.07 -9.86 8.67
N GLY A 64 -8.93 -9.35 7.44
CA GLY A 64 -9.43 -8.07 6.99
C GLY A 64 -8.48 -7.42 5.99
N ALA A 65 -9.02 -6.71 5.00
CA ALA A 65 -8.23 -6.02 4.00
C ALA A 65 -7.49 -4.82 4.62
N ILE A 66 -6.33 -4.51 4.04
CA ILE A 66 -5.49 -3.36 4.43
C ILE A 66 -5.61 -2.30 3.34
N LEU A 67 -5.98 -1.08 3.71
CA LEU A 67 -5.93 0.10 2.85
C LEU A 67 -4.70 0.95 3.23
N VAL A 68 -3.83 1.23 2.28
CA VAL A 68 -2.60 1.99 2.47
C VAL A 68 -2.65 3.28 1.67
N PHE A 69 -2.43 4.42 2.33
CA PHE A 69 -2.37 5.72 1.68
C PHE A 69 -0.92 6.16 1.42
N LEU A 70 -0.62 6.44 0.14
CA LEU A 70 0.65 7.00 -0.33
C LEU A 70 0.39 8.20 -1.26
N THR A 71 1.44 8.94 -1.59
CA THR A 71 1.34 10.25 -2.26
C THR A 71 1.12 10.17 -3.77
N GLY A 72 1.63 9.13 -4.44
CA GLY A 72 1.63 9.06 -5.89
C GLY A 72 1.98 7.70 -6.46
N GLN A 73 1.94 7.63 -7.80
CA GLN A 73 2.12 6.38 -8.54
C GLN A 73 3.50 5.74 -8.30
N ARG A 74 4.57 6.52 -8.21
CA ARG A 74 5.93 5.99 -8.03
C ARG A 74 6.04 5.24 -6.69
N GLU A 75 5.55 5.84 -5.63
CA GLU A 75 5.54 5.27 -4.28
C GLU A 75 4.62 4.05 -4.20
N ILE A 76 3.45 4.12 -4.84
CA ILE A 76 2.52 2.99 -4.95
C ILE A 76 3.21 1.80 -5.63
N LEU A 77 3.83 2.01 -6.79
CA LEU A 77 4.51 0.95 -7.54
C LEU A 77 5.70 0.39 -6.75
N GLN A 78 6.44 1.23 -6.05
CA GLN A 78 7.53 0.80 -5.16
C GLN A 78 7.01 -0.16 -4.07
N LEU A 79 5.97 0.22 -3.34
CA LEU A 79 5.40 -0.62 -2.28
C LEU A 79 4.81 -1.92 -2.84
N VAL A 80 4.06 -1.85 -3.95
CA VAL A 80 3.47 -3.03 -4.59
C VAL A 80 4.54 -4.03 -5.03
N ARG A 81 5.64 -3.56 -5.63
CA ARG A 81 6.77 -4.43 -6.00
C ARG A 81 7.41 -5.08 -4.78
N GLN A 82 7.61 -4.33 -3.69
CA GLN A 82 8.17 -4.88 -2.46
C GLN A 82 7.25 -5.94 -1.84
N LEU A 83 5.94 -5.68 -1.77
CA LEU A 83 4.96 -6.65 -1.26
C LEU A 83 4.90 -7.90 -2.14
N ARG A 84 4.88 -7.76 -3.47
CA ARG A 84 4.87 -8.90 -4.39
C ARG A 84 6.14 -9.75 -4.29
N ARG A 85 7.31 -9.12 -4.09
CA ARG A 85 8.58 -9.84 -3.92
C ARG A 85 8.66 -10.64 -2.63
N ASN A 86 8.13 -10.11 -1.53
CA ASN A 86 8.33 -10.69 -0.20
C ASN A 86 7.12 -11.47 0.34
N LEU A 87 5.91 -11.18 -0.16
CA LEU A 87 4.66 -11.82 0.25
C LEU A 87 3.91 -12.48 -0.92
N GLY A 88 4.30 -12.20 -2.16
CA GLY A 88 3.74 -12.90 -3.30
C GLY A 88 4.20 -14.35 -3.27
N SER A 89 3.25 -15.29 -3.18
CA SER A 89 3.55 -16.71 -3.33
C SER A 89 4.31 -16.89 -4.63
N GLY A 90 5.59 -17.27 -4.54
CA GLY A 90 6.38 -17.57 -5.70
C GLY A 90 5.66 -18.63 -6.50
N LYS A 91 5.15 -18.28 -7.68
CA LYS A 91 5.04 -19.29 -8.74
C LYS A 91 6.50 -19.66 -9.04
N LYS A 92 7.08 -20.60 -8.28
CA LYS A 92 8.26 -21.33 -8.74
C LYS A 92 7.85 -21.81 -10.13
N LYS A 93 8.52 -21.29 -11.16
CA LYS A 93 8.36 -21.77 -12.53
C LYS A 93 8.91 -23.18 -12.55
N ASN A 94 8.15 -24.14 -12.02
CA ASN A 94 8.38 -25.53 -12.31
C ASN A 94 8.13 -25.62 -13.81
N LYS A 95 9.22 -25.75 -14.57
CA LYS A 95 9.20 -26.02 -16.00
C LYS A 95 8.61 -27.43 -16.16
N ALA A 96 7.30 -27.55 -16.04
CA ALA A 96 6.60 -28.81 -16.23
C ALA A 96 6.53 -29.09 -17.74
N PRO A 97 6.78 -30.35 -18.15
CA PRO A 97 6.74 -30.72 -19.55
C PRO A 97 5.31 -30.61 -20.08
N ALA A 98 5.18 -30.21 -21.34
CA ALA A 98 3.93 -30.01 -22.03
C ALA A 98 3.03 -31.26 -21.91
N THR A 99 1.90 -31.13 -21.22
CA THR A 99 0.79 -32.07 -21.36
C THR A 99 -0.53 -31.31 -21.51
N ASN A 100 -1.24 -31.72 -22.55
CA ASN A 100 -2.45 -31.13 -23.08
C ASN A 100 -3.65 -31.62 -22.26
N SER A 101 -4.37 -30.73 -21.58
CA SER A 101 -5.70 -31.05 -21.08
C SER A 101 -6.54 -29.80 -20.89
N ARG A 102 -7.67 -29.78 -21.60
CA ARG A 102 -8.67 -28.72 -21.67
C ARG A 102 -9.53 -28.66 -20.40
N ASN A 103 -10.11 -27.48 -20.20
CA ASN A 103 -11.15 -27.08 -19.23
C ASN A 103 -10.71 -26.82 -17.79
N ARG A 104 -10.59 -25.53 -17.45
CA ARG A 104 -11.05 -25.00 -16.18
C ARG A 104 -11.85 -23.72 -16.41
N VAL A 105 -13.00 -23.71 -15.75
CA VAL A 105 -14.05 -22.70 -15.74
C VAL A 105 -13.52 -21.36 -15.24
N GLN A 106 -14.03 -20.30 -15.86
CA GLN A 106 -13.81 -18.88 -15.65
C GLN A 106 -14.09 -18.47 -14.19
N ASP A 107 -13.05 -18.04 -13.47
CA ASP A 107 -13.20 -17.14 -12.33
C ASP A 107 -12.43 -15.85 -12.69
N GLU A 108 -13.22 -14.84 -13.05
CA GLU A 108 -12.82 -13.51 -13.48
C GLU A 108 -12.10 -12.77 -12.35
N ALA A 109 -10.78 -12.93 -12.28
CA ALA A 109 -9.93 -11.99 -11.58
C ALA A 109 -9.78 -10.73 -12.44
N TRP A 110 -10.44 -9.66 -12.02
CA TRP A 110 -10.36 -8.26 -12.50
C TRP A 110 -8.94 -7.65 -12.48
N TYR A 111 -7.89 -8.45 -12.30
CA TYR A 111 -6.52 -7.96 -12.40
C TYR A 111 -6.22 -7.63 -13.86
N ILE A 112 -6.15 -6.33 -14.14
CA ILE A 112 -5.35 -5.68 -15.19
C ILE A 112 -4.95 -6.69 -16.26
N ARG A 113 -5.73 -6.78 -17.35
CA ARG A 113 -5.19 -7.27 -18.61
C ARG A 113 -3.99 -6.39 -18.90
N GLU A 114 -2.79 -6.88 -18.61
CA GLU A 114 -1.64 -6.53 -19.42
C GLU A 114 -2.09 -6.89 -20.84
N HIS A 115 -2.41 -5.86 -21.62
CA HIS A 115 -2.33 -6.01 -23.07
C HIS A 115 -0.86 -6.35 -23.29
N ASP A 116 -0.64 -7.61 -23.63
CA ASP A 116 0.53 -8.04 -24.40
C ASP A 116 0.45 -7.28 -25.74
N ASP A 117 0.87 -6.03 -25.73
CA ASP A 117 1.38 -5.35 -26.91
C ASP A 117 2.88 -5.20 -26.65
N ASP A 118 3.65 -6.05 -27.34
CA ASP A 118 5.07 -5.88 -27.55
C ASP A 118 5.34 -4.44 -28.07
N ASP A 119 6.49 -3.89 -27.67
CA ASP A 119 7.04 -2.56 -28.00
C ASP A 119 6.50 -1.36 -27.20
N ASP A 120 7.16 -1.08 -26.06
CA ASP A 120 7.74 0.24 -25.83
C ASP A 120 8.90 0.12 -24.82
N GLN A 121 10.11 0.18 -25.38
CA GLN A 121 11.38 0.35 -24.68
C GLN A 121 11.32 1.60 -23.80
N ALA A 122 11.05 1.45 -22.51
CA ALA A 122 11.36 2.46 -21.51
C ALA A 122 12.74 2.15 -20.92
N ASP A 123 13.77 2.65 -21.59
CA ASP A 123 15.12 2.76 -21.04
C ASP A 123 15.05 3.59 -19.75
N LEU A 124 15.06 2.90 -18.61
CA LEU A 124 15.36 3.49 -17.30
C LEU A 124 16.76 3.05 -16.91
N ASP A 125 17.72 3.49 -17.72
CA ASP A 125 19.10 3.69 -17.29
C ASP A 125 19.10 4.89 -16.34
N ASP A 126 19.02 4.61 -15.03
CA ASP A 126 19.65 5.44 -14.02
C ASP A 126 19.97 4.54 -12.82
N ALA A 127 20.95 3.65 -13.04
CA ALA A 127 21.82 3.21 -11.98
C ALA A 127 22.84 4.33 -11.79
N ASP A 128 22.76 5.05 -10.69
CA ASP A 128 23.92 5.48 -9.88
C ASP A 128 23.49 6.29 -8.66
N VAL A 129 24.39 6.31 -7.67
CA VAL A 129 24.35 7.03 -6.38
C VAL A 129 23.78 6.25 -5.19
N TYR A 130 24.46 5.16 -4.86
CA TYR A 130 25.14 5.10 -3.55
C TYR A 130 26.55 4.51 -3.78
N GLY A 131 27.52 5.39 -4.02
CA GLY A 131 28.93 5.04 -4.13
C GLY A 131 29.55 4.74 -2.77
N GLU A 132 30.04 3.51 -2.63
CA GLU A 132 31.38 3.07 -2.23
C GLU A 132 32.22 3.92 -1.24
N GLU A 133 32.67 3.29 -0.15
CA GLU A 133 34.12 3.12 0.09
C GLU A 133 34.40 1.70 0.59
N THR A 134 35.35 1.06 -0.09
CA THR A 134 35.94 -0.24 0.18
C THR A 134 36.94 -0.13 1.32
N GLY A 135 36.81 -1.02 2.30
CA GLY A 135 37.81 -1.28 3.33
C GLY A 135 37.97 -2.79 3.48
N ASP A 136 39.01 -3.29 2.83
CA ASP A 136 39.57 -4.64 2.95
C ASP A 136 39.84 -5.00 4.42
N ASP A 137 39.22 -6.08 4.92
CA ASP A 137 39.81 -6.86 5.99
C ASP A 137 39.45 -8.33 5.82
N SER A 138 40.49 -9.14 5.80
CA SER A 138 40.47 -10.58 5.58
C SER A 138 40.23 -11.29 6.90
N GLY A 139 39.13 -12.02 7.02
CA GLY A 139 38.81 -12.83 8.20
C GLY A 139 38.11 -14.12 7.81
N ASP A 140 38.90 -15.16 7.59
CA ASP A 140 38.51 -16.57 7.61
C ASP A 140 37.97 -16.92 9.01
N ASP A 141 36.70 -17.28 9.12
CA ASP A 141 36.23 -18.08 10.25
C ASP A 141 35.09 -19.01 9.79
N SER A 142 35.36 -20.29 9.95
CA SER A 142 34.49 -21.41 9.60
C SER A 142 33.61 -21.71 10.80
N GLY A 143 32.40 -21.17 10.78
CA GLY A 143 31.33 -21.48 11.73
C GLY A 143 30.15 -22.11 11.01
N ASP A 144 30.06 -23.44 11.07
CA ASP A 144 28.83 -24.17 10.78
C ASP A 144 27.77 -23.77 11.81
N GLU A 145 27.01 -22.71 11.52
CA GLU A 145 25.73 -22.46 12.18
C GLU A 145 24.63 -23.04 11.27
N GLU A 146 24.20 -24.26 11.59
CA GLU A 146 22.93 -24.81 11.14
C GLU A 146 21.81 -23.88 11.61
N GLY A 147 21.53 -22.85 10.79
CA GLY A 147 20.34 -22.05 10.93
C GLY A 147 19.15 -22.97 10.76
N GLU A 148 18.43 -23.21 11.86
CA GLU A 148 17.11 -23.84 11.83
C GLU A 148 16.26 -23.08 10.81
N GLU A 149 15.95 -23.73 9.68
CA GLU A 149 14.93 -23.24 8.77
C GLU A 149 13.61 -23.23 9.55
N GLU A 150 13.31 -22.12 10.22
CA GLU A 150 12.00 -21.84 10.78
C GLU A 150 11.00 -22.05 9.64
N GLY A 151 10.22 -23.12 9.77
CA GLY A 151 9.42 -23.69 8.70
C GLY A 151 8.63 -22.63 7.97
N GLU A 152 8.53 -22.81 6.65
CA GLU A 152 7.74 -21.95 5.77
C GLU A 152 6.34 -21.76 6.36
N ASP A 153 6.14 -20.67 7.11
CA ASP A 153 4.84 -20.28 7.66
C ASP A 153 3.95 -19.98 6.47
N LEU A 154 3.26 -21.02 5.99
CA LEU A 154 2.16 -20.90 5.03
C LEU A 154 1.13 -20.02 5.71
N PHE A 155 1.17 -18.72 5.38
CA PHE A 155 0.20 -17.76 5.88
C PHE A 155 -1.21 -18.31 5.58
N PRO A 156 -2.01 -18.63 6.61
CA PRO A 156 -3.24 -19.42 6.42
C PRO A 156 -4.32 -18.68 5.63
N TYR A 157 -4.11 -17.39 5.32
CA TYR A 157 -5.06 -16.55 4.61
C TYR A 157 -4.37 -15.63 3.60
N HIS A 158 -4.91 -15.60 2.38
CA HIS A 158 -4.64 -14.52 1.43
C HIS A 158 -5.30 -13.23 1.93
N ARG A 159 -4.54 -12.13 2.01
CA ARG A 159 -5.05 -10.82 2.45
C ARG A 159 -5.02 -9.82 1.30
N LEU A 160 -6.15 -9.17 1.06
CA LEU A 160 -6.23 -8.06 0.12
C LEU A 160 -5.50 -6.83 0.70
N VAL A 161 -4.53 -6.31 -0.05
CA VAL A 161 -3.86 -5.05 0.25
C VAL A 161 -4.13 -4.08 -0.89
N ILE A 162 -4.82 -2.98 -0.57
CA ILE A 162 -5.13 -1.90 -1.50
C ILE A 162 -4.16 -0.76 -1.19
N VAL A 163 -3.44 -0.29 -2.20
CA VAL A 163 -2.56 0.87 -2.08
C VAL A 163 -3.15 1.98 -2.94
N ALA A 164 -3.44 3.13 -2.34
CA ALA A 164 -4.16 4.23 -2.98
C ALA A 164 -3.57 5.59 -2.61
N THR A 165 -3.91 6.60 -3.41
CA THR A 165 -3.75 8.00 -3.02
C THR A 165 -5.00 8.49 -2.27
N ASN A 166 -5.06 9.78 -1.95
CA ASN A 166 -6.22 10.47 -1.37
C ASN A 166 -7.54 10.31 -2.18
N VAL A 167 -7.51 9.72 -3.37
CA VAL A 167 -8.72 9.34 -4.13
C VAL A 167 -9.64 8.42 -3.30
N ALA A 168 -9.08 7.51 -2.50
CA ALA A 168 -9.86 6.59 -1.68
C ALA A 168 -10.27 7.16 -0.30
N GLU A 169 -9.88 8.40 0.03
CA GLU A 169 -10.07 8.97 1.37
C GLU A 169 -11.53 9.33 1.67
N THR A 170 -12.27 9.82 0.67
CA THR A 170 -13.62 10.36 0.86
C THR A 170 -14.66 9.82 -0.09
N SER A 171 -14.24 9.39 -1.30
CA SER A 171 -15.16 9.17 -2.42
C SER A 171 -15.54 7.70 -2.63
N LEU A 172 -14.93 6.77 -1.88
CA LEU A 172 -15.10 5.33 -2.07
C LEU A 172 -15.29 4.62 -0.74
N THR A 173 -16.14 3.58 -0.75
CA THR A 173 -16.26 2.62 0.35
C THR A 173 -15.79 1.27 -0.17
N LEU A 174 -14.75 0.71 0.45
CA LEU A 174 -14.18 -0.58 0.07
C LEU A 174 -14.62 -1.63 1.10
N PRO A 175 -15.49 -2.58 0.73
CA PRO A 175 -15.99 -3.57 1.68
C PRO A 175 -14.85 -4.48 2.17
N GLY A 176 -14.88 -4.83 3.46
CA GLY A 176 -13.90 -5.73 4.06
C GLY A 176 -12.58 -5.06 4.50
N VAL A 177 -12.42 -3.75 4.31
CA VAL A 177 -11.27 -3.02 4.90
C VAL A 177 -11.44 -2.96 6.41
N ARG A 178 -10.44 -3.47 7.12
CA ARG A 178 -10.37 -3.49 8.59
C ARG A 178 -9.18 -2.72 9.14
N TYR A 179 -8.14 -2.55 8.31
CA TYR A 179 -6.90 -1.89 8.68
C TYR A 179 -6.61 -0.76 7.70
N VAL A 180 -6.20 0.38 8.24
CA VAL A 180 -5.74 1.54 7.45
C VAL A 180 -4.32 1.86 7.87
N VAL A 181 -3.43 2.04 6.89
CA VAL A 181 -2.07 2.54 7.07
C VAL A 181 -1.98 3.87 6.35
N ASP A 182 -1.91 4.95 7.10
CA ASP A 182 -1.77 6.31 6.57
C ASP A 182 -0.33 6.80 6.75
N ALA A 183 0.31 7.19 5.65
CA ALA A 183 1.64 7.80 5.66
C ALA A 183 1.62 9.28 6.07
N GLY A 184 0.44 9.92 6.13
CA GLY A 184 0.27 11.32 6.53
C GLY A 184 0.87 12.31 5.52
N ARG A 185 1.04 11.90 4.26
CA ARG A 185 1.58 12.74 3.19
C ARG A 185 0.63 12.78 2.01
N THR A 186 0.51 13.95 1.40
CA THR A 186 -0.28 14.14 0.19
C THR A 186 0.45 15.04 -0.80
N LYS A 187 0.12 14.93 -2.08
CA LYS A 187 0.66 15.78 -3.14
C LYS A 187 -0.29 16.94 -3.38
N GLU A 188 0.11 18.13 -2.99
CA GLU A 188 -0.70 19.34 -3.16
C GLU A 188 -0.21 20.20 -4.32
N ARG A 189 -1.15 20.86 -5.01
CA ARG A 189 -0.83 21.87 -6.00
C ARG A 189 -0.68 23.22 -5.31
N VAL A 190 0.56 23.67 -5.15
CA VAL A 190 0.86 25.02 -4.66
C VAL A 190 0.79 25.99 -5.83
N ARG A 191 0.02 27.07 -5.70
CA ARG A 191 0.07 28.19 -6.64
C ARG A 191 1.14 29.17 -6.15
N PRO A 192 2.09 29.58 -7.02
CA PRO A 192 3.00 30.66 -6.67
C PRO A 192 2.21 31.94 -6.38
N PRO A 193 2.74 32.82 -5.50
CA PRO A 193 2.09 34.06 -5.08
C PRO A 193 1.87 35.06 -6.22
#